data_AF-A0A920CPK2-F1
#
_entry.id   AF-A0A920CPK2-F1
#
_cell.length_a   1.000
_cell.length_b   1.000
_cell.length_c   1.000
_cell.angle_alpha   90.00
_cell.angle_beta   90.00
_cell.angle_gamma   90.00
#
_symmetry.space_group_name_H-M   'P 1'
#
loop_
_entity.id
_entity.type
_entity.pdbx_description
1 polymer ?
#
loop_
_entity_poly.entity_id
_entity_poly.type
_entity_poly.pdbx_seq_one_letter_code
_entity_poly.pdbx_strand_id
1 'polypeptide(L)'
;MLTTASYFVFYWVGEFNKAITLFGAVWTLLILFASYRLIKKSKTAPLFPQKIGKRVVLSVIALISFIFIYLNLSSLQSSFYKNRLETQHFIFYSSKNDDSLDKLADLLEQNYGRITDAIQVKLPAKTKVTVFPNPMNFIYSIGQFSNFWSLGVFGEDALYIVSPKYRPSMFQSTVHEFTHVVLSHVDSKRPTWLEEGVANYFGKTDLNALNVLPPLVSAGKIPGFDELDGSAFVYRNGYPYSYTIVEFLAAKYGYEKLNDFIRHPEDWDRIFGVSKAELHDLWVGYLRENYGSKMVRAK
;
A
#
# COMPACT_ATOMS: atom_id res chain seq x y z
N MET A 1 13.58 5.92 36.63
CA MET A 1 14.55 6.00 35.51
C MET A 1 13.96 5.44 34.20
N LEU A 2 13.43 4.21 34.14
CA LEU A 2 12.64 3.76 32.97
C LEU A 2 11.35 4.59 32.72
N THR A 3 10.80 5.17 33.78
CA THR A 3 9.58 5.99 33.84
C THR A 3 9.72 7.36 33.15
N THR A 4 10.91 7.95 33.18
CA THR A 4 11.18 9.26 32.58
C THR A 4 11.58 9.11 31.12
N ALA A 5 12.30 8.03 30.77
CA ALA A 5 12.74 7.76 29.41
C ALA A 5 11.57 7.46 28.44
N SER A 6 10.59 6.66 28.86
CA SER A 6 9.43 6.32 28.01
C SER A 6 8.47 7.49 27.84
N TYR A 7 8.28 8.32 28.88
CA TYR A 7 7.50 9.56 28.78
C TYR A 7 8.18 10.59 27.86
N PHE A 8 9.51 10.71 27.91
CA PHE A 8 10.28 11.60 27.03
C PHE A 8 10.26 11.17 25.56
N VAL A 9 10.33 9.87 25.28
CA VAL A 9 10.33 9.35 23.89
C VAL A 9 9.01 9.64 23.18
N PHE A 10 7.85 9.52 23.84
CA PHE A 10 6.57 9.78 23.20
C PHE A 10 6.12 11.25 23.25
N TYR A 11 6.57 12.03 24.25
CA TYR A 11 6.31 13.47 24.31
C TYR A 11 7.01 14.24 23.17
N TRP A 12 8.21 13.83 22.77
CA TRP A 12 8.96 14.47 21.69
C TRP A 12 8.45 14.10 20.28
N VAL A 13 7.74 12.97 20.13
CA VAL A 13 7.19 12.48 18.84
C VAL A 13 5.80 13.07 18.53
N GLY A 14 5.24 13.88 19.43
CA GLY A 14 3.98 14.60 19.20
C GLY A 14 2.73 13.71 19.25
N GLU A 15 2.80 12.58 19.97
CA GLU A 15 1.71 11.59 20.07
C GLU A 15 1.28 11.36 21.53
N PHE A 16 0.91 12.46 22.20
CA PHE A 16 0.48 12.49 23.61
C PHE A 16 -0.58 11.43 23.95
N ASN A 17 -1.54 11.20 23.05
CA ASN A 17 -2.59 10.20 23.25
C ASN A 17 -2.06 8.74 23.20
N LYS A 18 -1.06 8.43 22.36
CA LYS A 18 -0.44 7.09 22.34
C LYS A 18 0.42 6.85 23.59
N ALA A 19 1.07 7.89 24.10
CA ALA A 19 1.81 7.85 25.36
C ALA A 19 0.89 7.47 26.53
N ILE A 20 -0.29 8.09 26.62
CA ILE A 20 -1.28 7.79 27.66
C ILE A 20 -1.84 6.37 27.52
N THR A 21 -2.10 5.88 26.31
CA THR A 21 -2.63 4.53 26.10
C THR A 21 -1.61 3.45 26.46
N LEU A 22 -0.35 3.61 26.07
CA LEU A 22 0.72 2.67 26.42
C LEU A 22 1.02 2.72 27.93
N PHE A 23 1.07 3.93 28.50
CA PHE A 23 1.18 4.15 29.93
C PHE A 23 0.03 3.48 30.67
N GLY A 24 -1.21 3.67 30.21
CA GLY A 24 -2.41 3.05 30.74
C GLY A 24 -2.35 1.53 30.69
N ALA A 25 -1.97 0.93 29.56
CA ALA A 25 -1.87 -0.52 29.41
C ALA A 25 -0.82 -1.14 30.35
N VAL A 26 0.38 -0.54 30.43
CA VAL A 26 1.46 -1.02 31.31
C VAL A 26 1.12 -0.81 32.78
N TRP A 27 0.56 0.35 33.15
CA TRP A 27 0.14 0.62 34.53
C TRP A 27 -1.03 -0.23 34.97
N THR A 28 -1.94 -0.56 34.07
CA THR A 28 -3.07 -1.45 34.37
C THR A 28 -2.59 -2.83 34.80
N LEU A 29 -1.57 -3.39 34.11
CA LEU A 29 -0.94 -4.65 34.51
C LEU A 29 -0.23 -4.54 35.87
N LEU A 30 0.43 -3.41 36.14
CA LEU A 30 1.08 -3.16 37.44
C LEU A 30 0.06 -2.97 38.58
N ILE A 31 -1.06 -2.29 38.33
CA ILE A 31 -2.16 -2.09 39.28
C ILE A 31 -2.85 -3.43 39.56
N LEU A 32 -3.09 -4.25 38.54
CA LEU A 32 -3.61 -5.61 38.69
C LEU A 32 -2.66 -6.47 39.54
N PHE A 33 -1.36 -6.42 39.28
CA PHE A 33 -0.34 -7.16 40.02
C PHE A 33 -0.21 -6.68 41.49
N ALA A 34 -0.19 -5.35 41.72
CA ALA A 34 -0.13 -4.75 43.04
C ALA A 34 -1.41 -5.03 43.85
N SER A 35 -2.58 -4.91 43.22
CA SER A 35 -3.88 -5.25 43.82
C SER A 35 -3.94 -6.73 44.19
N TYR A 36 -3.50 -7.63 43.30
CA TYR A 36 -3.37 -9.06 43.60
C TYR A 36 -2.45 -9.32 44.80
N ARG A 37 -1.28 -8.66 44.88
CA ARG A 37 -0.37 -8.79 46.02
C ARG A 37 -0.97 -8.27 47.34
N LEU A 38 -1.64 -7.12 47.32
CA LEU A 38 -2.32 -6.54 48.49
C LEU A 38 -3.45 -7.46 48.98
N ILE A 39 -4.25 -7.98 48.06
CA ILE A 39 -5.32 -8.94 48.33
C ILE A 39 -4.78 -10.26 48.92
N LYS A 40 -3.61 -10.72 48.47
CA LYS A 40 -2.95 -11.91 49.01
C LYS A 40 -2.40 -11.66 50.44
N LYS A 41 -2.01 -10.43 50.76
CA LYS A 41 -1.45 -10.02 52.07
C LYS A 41 -2.53 -9.81 53.14
N SER A 42 -3.77 -9.49 52.78
CA SER A 42 -4.88 -9.18 53.70
C SER A 42 -5.57 -10.38 54.37
N LYS A 43 -4.88 -11.52 54.56
CA LYS A 43 -5.46 -12.77 55.10
C LYS A 43 -6.08 -12.66 56.51
N THR A 44 -5.91 -11.54 57.23
CA THR A 44 -6.33 -11.39 58.64
C THR A 44 -7.34 -10.26 58.90
N ALA A 45 -7.88 -9.57 57.88
CA ALA A 45 -8.86 -8.51 58.10
C ALA A 45 -10.31 -9.08 58.22
N PRO A 46 -11.06 -8.78 59.30
CA PRO A 46 -12.35 -9.37 59.56
C PRO A 46 -13.46 -8.45 59.06
N LEU A 47 -13.77 -8.47 57.76
CA LEU A 47 -15.03 -7.98 57.18
C LEU A 47 -15.01 -8.36 55.68
N PHE A 48 -16.12 -8.92 55.19
CA PHE A 48 -16.38 -9.50 53.85
C PHE A 48 -16.03 -10.98 53.61
N PRO A 49 -16.92 -11.76 52.93
CA PRO A 49 -16.66 -13.16 52.57
C PRO A 49 -15.46 -13.24 51.62
N GLN A 50 -14.30 -13.55 52.20
CA GLN A 50 -12.99 -13.25 51.60
C GLN A 50 -12.73 -13.93 50.25
N LYS A 51 -13.29 -15.10 49.95
CA LYS A 51 -13.02 -15.80 48.68
C LYS A 51 -13.86 -15.29 47.51
N ILE A 52 -15.16 -15.03 47.76
CA ILE A 52 -16.11 -14.57 46.74
C ILE A 52 -15.85 -13.09 46.45
N GLY A 53 -15.69 -12.26 47.48
CA GLY A 53 -15.39 -10.83 47.32
C GLY A 53 -14.08 -10.56 46.56
N LYS A 54 -13.03 -11.36 46.81
CA LYS A 54 -11.74 -11.20 46.10
C LYS A 54 -11.81 -11.55 44.61
N ARG A 55 -12.54 -12.61 44.26
CA ARG A 55 -12.75 -12.99 42.84
C ARG A 55 -13.59 -11.93 42.12
N VAL A 56 -14.67 -11.46 42.76
CA VAL A 56 -15.53 -10.40 42.20
C VAL A 56 -14.74 -9.11 42.00
N VAL A 57 -13.93 -8.66 42.97
CA VAL A 57 -13.10 -7.44 42.83
C VAL A 57 -12.08 -7.57 41.71
N LEU A 58 -11.39 -8.71 41.58
CA LEU A 58 -10.44 -8.93 40.48
C LEU A 58 -11.12 -8.94 39.11
N SER A 59 -12.29 -9.59 39.00
CA SER A 59 -13.09 -9.60 37.77
C SER A 59 -13.57 -8.19 37.40
N VAL A 60 -13.97 -7.38 38.37
CA VAL A 60 -14.39 -5.98 38.15
C VAL A 60 -13.20 -5.12 37.68
N ILE A 61 -12.03 -5.23 38.31
CA ILE A 61 -10.84 -4.47 37.87
C ILE A 61 -10.42 -4.91 36.46
N ALA A 62 -10.42 -6.21 36.16
CA ALA A 62 -10.10 -6.72 34.82
C ALA A 62 -11.11 -6.23 33.77
N LEU A 63 -12.39 -6.20 34.09
CA LEU A 63 -13.44 -5.68 33.21
C LEU A 63 -13.26 -4.18 32.95
N ILE A 64 -13.02 -3.37 33.99
CA ILE A 64 -12.78 -1.92 33.85
C ILE A 64 -11.52 -1.66 33.02
N SER A 65 -10.47 -2.45 33.25
CA SER A 65 -9.22 -2.42 32.48
C SER A 65 -9.46 -2.72 31.01
N PHE A 66 -10.24 -3.76 30.72
CA PHE A 66 -10.59 -4.14 29.35
C PHE A 66 -11.44 -3.07 28.67
N ILE A 67 -12.44 -2.51 29.37
CA ILE A 67 -13.26 -1.40 28.88
C ILE A 67 -12.40 -0.17 28.61
N PHE A 68 -11.48 0.18 29.51
CA PHE A 68 -10.58 1.31 29.33
C PHE A 68 -9.64 1.12 28.14
N ILE A 69 -9.03 -0.06 28.00
CA ILE A 69 -8.19 -0.41 26.84
C ILE A 69 -9.02 -0.33 25.55
N TYR A 70 -10.21 -0.92 25.55
CA TYR A 70 -11.13 -0.91 24.41
C TYR A 70 -11.51 0.51 24.00
N LEU A 71 -11.99 1.34 24.93
CA LEU A 71 -12.37 2.73 24.68
C LEU A 71 -11.20 3.57 24.17
N ASN A 72 -9.99 3.38 24.70
CA ASN A 72 -8.80 4.09 24.24
C ASN A 72 -8.36 3.62 22.84
N LEU A 73 -8.42 2.32 22.54
CA LEU A 73 -8.15 1.81 21.18
C LEU A 73 -9.16 2.36 20.17
N SER A 74 -10.46 2.33 20.51
CA SER A 74 -11.52 2.87 19.65
C SER A 74 -11.39 4.37 19.43
N SER A 75 -11.01 5.14 20.45
CA SER A 75 -10.75 6.58 20.34
C SER A 75 -9.51 6.89 19.48
N LEU A 76 -8.46 6.07 19.60
CA LEU A 76 -7.26 6.19 18.76
C LEU A 76 -7.61 5.95 17.29
N GLN A 77 -8.38 4.89 17.02
CA GLN A 77 -8.84 4.55 15.68
C GLN A 77 -9.78 5.63 15.12
N SER A 78 -10.71 6.18 15.91
CA SER A 78 -11.63 7.23 15.45
C SER A 78 -10.92 8.56 15.14
N SER A 79 -9.80 8.85 15.81
CA SER A 79 -9.02 10.07 15.54
C SER A 79 -8.25 10.02 14.21
N PHE A 80 -7.86 8.82 13.76
CA PHE A 80 -7.14 8.64 12.50
C PHE A 80 -8.02 8.93 11.27
N TYR A 81 -9.32 8.68 11.36
CA TYR A 81 -10.29 8.91 10.27
C TYR A 81 -11.01 10.25 10.33
N LYS A 82 -10.56 11.17 11.20
CA LYS A 82 -11.29 12.43 11.45
C LYS A 82 -11.23 13.39 10.27
N ASN A 83 -10.12 13.39 9.51
CA ASN A 83 -10.02 14.18 8.28
C ASN A 83 -10.44 13.31 7.10
N ARG A 84 -11.52 13.75 6.46
CA ARG A 84 -12.16 13.06 5.35
C ARG A 84 -12.39 14.04 4.22
N LEU A 85 -11.97 13.63 3.02
CA LEU A 85 -12.30 14.29 1.77
C LEU A 85 -13.02 13.27 0.90
N GLU A 86 -14.13 13.65 0.28
CA GLU A 86 -14.91 12.78 -0.58
C GLU A 86 -15.09 13.46 -1.93
N THR A 87 -14.84 12.69 -3.00
CA THR A 87 -15.01 13.13 -4.39
C THR A 87 -16.03 12.22 -5.09
N GLN A 88 -16.10 12.29 -6.42
CA GLN A 88 -17.04 11.49 -7.20
C GLN A 88 -16.75 9.99 -7.07
N HIS A 89 -15.48 9.60 -7.14
CA HIS A 89 -15.07 8.19 -7.20
C HIS A 89 -14.25 7.73 -5.99
N PHE A 90 -13.84 8.65 -5.10
CA PHE A 90 -12.93 8.32 -4.00
C PHE A 90 -13.40 8.86 -2.64
N ILE A 91 -12.97 8.19 -1.57
CA ILE A 91 -13.11 8.65 -0.18
C ILE A 91 -11.73 8.60 0.48
N PHE A 92 -11.18 9.76 0.81
CA PHE A 92 -9.87 9.91 1.45
C PHE A 92 -10.00 10.00 2.96
N TYR A 93 -9.03 9.39 3.66
CA TYR A 93 -8.88 9.45 5.10
C TYR A 93 -7.44 9.79 5.47
N SER A 94 -7.24 10.71 6.42
CA SER A 94 -5.91 11.02 6.95
C SER A 94 -5.92 11.36 8.45
N SER A 95 -4.82 11.07 9.13
CA SER A 95 -4.67 11.28 10.57
C SER A 95 -4.37 12.73 10.99
N LYS A 96 -4.00 13.59 10.03
CA LYS A 96 -3.59 14.99 10.23
C LYS A 96 -4.07 15.82 9.05
N ASN A 97 -4.14 17.15 9.19
CA ASN A 97 -4.40 18.02 8.04
C ASN A 97 -3.23 17.85 7.07
N ASP A 98 -3.50 17.16 5.97
CA ASP A 98 -2.55 16.91 4.90
C ASP A 98 -3.02 17.69 3.67
N ASP A 99 -2.35 18.81 3.41
CA ASP A 99 -2.64 19.68 2.25
C ASP A 99 -2.35 19.03 0.89
N SER A 100 -1.79 17.81 0.88
CA SER A 100 -1.64 17.03 -0.36
C SER A 100 -2.92 16.27 -0.73
N LEU A 101 -3.92 16.19 0.15
CA LEU A 101 -5.16 15.45 -0.12
C LEU A 101 -5.92 15.98 -1.34
N ASP A 102 -6.08 17.29 -1.46
CA ASP A 102 -6.78 17.89 -2.61
C ASP A 102 -6.06 17.56 -3.92
N LYS A 103 -4.73 17.67 -3.94
CA LYS A 103 -3.90 17.32 -5.11
C LYS A 103 -3.97 15.84 -5.45
N LEU A 104 -3.99 14.96 -4.44
CA LEU A 104 -4.16 13.52 -4.63
C LEU A 104 -5.54 13.19 -5.20
N ALA A 105 -6.57 13.85 -4.66
CA ALA A 105 -7.94 13.69 -5.11
C ALA A 105 -8.10 14.13 -6.57
N ASP A 106 -7.61 15.32 -6.92
CA ASP A 106 -7.60 15.83 -8.29
C ASP A 106 -6.85 14.87 -9.23
N LEU A 107 -5.67 14.38 -8.82
CA LEU A 107 -4.86 13.48 -9.63
C LEU A 107 -5.58 12.14 -9.89
N LEU A 108 -6.20 11.55 -8.87
CA LEU A 108 -6.93 10.29 -8.99
C LEU A 108 -8.20 10.47 -9.83
N GLU A 109 -8.97 11.54 -9.64
CA GLU A 109 -10.15 11.83 -10.45
C GLU A 109 -9.79 12.06 -11.92
N GLN A 110 -8.70 12.78 -12.22
CA GLN A 110 -8.21 12.99 -13.58
C GLN A 110 -7.78 11.69 -14.27
N ASN A 111 -7.38 10.67 -13.51
CA ASN A 111 -6.96 9.38 -14.05
C ASN A 111 -8.03 8.29 -13.98
N TYR A 112 -9.13 8.52 -13.24
CA TYR A 112 -10.17 7.53 -13.00
C TYR A 112 -10.73 6.98 -14.32
N GLY A 113 -11.27 7.85 -15.18
CA GLY A 113 -11.84 7.46 -16.47
C GLY A 113 -10.80 6.81 -17.37
N ARG A 114 -9.61 7.41 -17.49
CA ARG A 114 -8.53 6.88 -18.33
C ARG A 114 -8.17 5.42 -17.99
N ILE A 115 -8.16 5.06 -16.71
CA ILE A 115 -7.81 3.69 -16.26
C ILE A 115 -9.02 2.76 -16.39
N THR A 116 -10.17 3.16 -15.85
CA THR A 116 -11.38 2.33 -15.82
C THR A 116 -11.94 2.07 -17.22
N ASP A 117 -11.89 3.06 -18.12
CA ASP A 117 -12.33 2.91 -19.50
C ASP A 117 -11.36 2.03 -20.31
N ALA A 118 -10.05 2.19 -20.11
CA ALA A 118 -9.05 1.38 -20.81
C ALA A 118 -9.09 -0.10 -20.37
N ILE A 119 -9.35 -0.35 -19.08
CA ILE A 119 -9.49 -1.71 -18.52
C ILE A 119 -10.95 -2.21 -18.63
N GLN A 120 -11.88 -1.36 -19.08
CA GLN A 120 -13.32 -1.63 -19.18
C GLN A 120 -13.91 -2.23 -17.90
N VAL A 121 -13.60 -1.61 -16.76
CA VAL A 121 -14.07 -2.02 -15.44
C VAL A 121 -14.92 -0.92 -14.84
N LYS A 122 -16.09 -1.30 -14.32
CA LYS A 122 -16.93 -0.42 -13.51
C LYS A 122 -16.79 -0.85 -12.05
N LEU A 123 -16.17 0.00 -11.24
CA LEU A 123 -16.03 -0.27 -9.81
C LEU A 123 -17.41 -0.22 -9.12
N PRO A 124 -17.69 -1.14 -8.18
CA PRO A 124 -18.99 -1.24 -7.52
C PRO A 124 -19.24 -0.14 -6.49
N ALA A 125 -18.16 0.46 -5.98
CA ALA A 125 -18.20 1.50 -4.95
C ALA A 125 -17.04 2.50 -5.13
N LYS A 126 -17.08 3.59 -4.36
CA LYS A 126 -15.97 4.54 -4.29
C LYS A 126 -14.75 3.87 -3.65
N THR A 127 -13.58 4.06 -4.25
CA THR A 127 -12.32 3.54 -3.70
C THR A 127 -11.93 4.33 -2.45
N LYS A 128 -11.62 3.62 -1.37
CA LYS A 128 -11.18 4.24 -0.11
C LYS A 128 -9.67 4.47 -0.14
N VAL A 129 -9.20 5.68 0.14
CA VAL A 129 -7.78 6.01 0.13
C VAL A 129 -7.35 6.44 1.53
N THR A 130 -6.50 5.63 2.16
CA THR A 130 -5.98 5.90 3.50
C THR A 130 -4.55 6.44 3.39
N VAL A 131 -4.35 7.69 3.82
CA VAL A 131 -3.08 8.41 3.70
C VAL A 131 -2.37 8.48 5.05
N PHE A 132 -1.23 7.81 5.14
CA PHE A 132 -0.40 7.77 6.34
C PHE A 132 0.66 8.88 6.31
N PRO A 133 0.91 9.59 7.42
CA PRO A 133 1.82 10.74 7.42
C PRO A 133 3.29 10.37 7.22
N ASN A 134 3.68 9.11 7.46
CA ASN A 134 5.05 8.62 7.29
C ASN A 134 5.08 7.07 7.14
N PRO A 135 6.20 6.49 6.67
CA PRO A 135 6.32 5.05 6.46
C PRO A 135 6.14 4.21 7.73
N MET A 136 6.55 4.71 8.89
CA MET A 136 6.41 3.97 10.16
C MET A 136 4.93 3.74 10.47
N ASN A 137 4.11 4.80 10.43
CA ASN A 137 2.67 4.66 10.65
C ASN A 137 2.03 3.71 9.62
N PHE A 138 2.44 3.79 8.36
CA PHE A 138 1.99 2.88 7.31
C PHE A 138 2.29 1.42 7.66
N ILE A 139 3.57 1.05 7.86
CA ILE A 139 4.01 -0.32 8.14
C ILE A 139 3.30 -0.91 9.37
N TYR A 140 3.22 -0.15 10.47
CA TYR A 140 2.55 -0.60 11.68
C TYR A 140 1.04 -0.80 11.50
N SER A 141 0.38 0.04 10.69
CA SER A 141 -1.05 -0.07 10.44
C SER A 141 -1.42 -1.20 9.51
N ILE A 142 -0.58 -1.53 8.52
CA ILE A 142 -0.83 -2.64 7.60
C ILE A 142 -0.28 -3.99 8.08
N GLY A 143 0.59 -3.98 9.11
CA GLY A 143 1.21 -5.20 9.66
C GLY A 143 2.26 -5.86 8.76
N GLN A 144 2.72 -5.19 7.70
CA GLN A 144 3.70 -5.72 6.75
C GLN A 144 5.14 -5.38 7.16
N PHE A 145 5.61 -6.02 8.23
CA PHE A 145 6.97 -5.83 8.74
C PHE A 145 8.07 -6.48 7.90
N SER A 146 7.75 -7.18 6.80
CA SER A 146 8.74 -7.80 5.91
C SER A 146 8.96 -7.01 4.62
N ASN A 147 8.13 -6.00 4.35
CA ASN A 147 8.08 -5.28 3.07
C ASN A 147 8.31 -3.77 3.27
N PHE A 148 9.42 -3.40 3.92
CA PHE A 148 9.70 -2.03 4.34
C PHE A 148 9.88 -1.03 3.18
N TRP A 149 10.12 -1.53 1.96
CA TRP A 149 10.31 -0.70 0.78
C TRP A 149 8.99 -0.29 0.12
N SER A 150 7.90 -0.99 0.38
CA SER A 150 6.57 -0.59 -0.09
C SER A 150 6.13 0.68 0.63
N LEU A 151 5.66 1.64 -0.14
CA LEU A 151 5.07 2.90 0.35
C LEU A 151 3.59 3.03 -0.02
N GLY A 152 3.04 1.97 -0.62
CA GLY A 152 1.68 1.86 -1.11
C GLY A 152 1.28 0.39 -1.18
N VAL A 153 0.06 0.07 -0.76
CA VAL A 153 -0.57 -1.23 -0.99
C VAL A 153 -2.03 -1.02 -1.35
N PHE A 154 -2.55 -1.92 -2.17
CA PHE A 154 -3.97 -1.97 -2.53
C PHE A 154 -4.68 -3.13 -1.83
N GLY A 155 -6.00 -2.99 -1.69
CA GLY A 155 -6.96 -4.05 -1.45
C GLY A 155 -8.09 -3.94 -2.48
N GLU A 156 -9.09 -4.81 -2.41
CA GLU A 156 -10.14 -4.93 -3.44
C GLU A 156 -10.83 -3.59 -3.80
N ASP A 157 -11.12 -2.74 -2.81
CA ASP A 157 -11.72 -1.41 -3.01
C ASP A 157 -10.98 -0.31 -2.22
N ALA A 158 -9.71 -0.55 -1.88
CA ALA A 158 -8.98 0.29 -0.96
C ALA A 158 -7.52 0.50 -1.36
N LEU A 159 -7.01 1.67 -1.00
CA LEU A 159 -5.62 2.08 -1.14
C LEU A 159 -5.10 2.51 0.22
N TYR A 160 -3.87 2.12 0.51
CA TYR A 160 -3.14 2.53 1.70
C TYR A 160 -1.81 3.09 1.22
N ILE A 161 -1.55 4.37 1.46
CA ILE A 161 -0.37 5.05 0.91
C ILE A 161 0.31 5.93 1.95
N VAL A 162 1.62 6.12 1.80
CA VAL A 162 2.33 7.19 2.50
C VAL A 162 2.07 8.54 1.83
N SER A 163 1.93 9.59 2.63
CA SER A 163 1.69 10.95 2.18
C SER A 163 2.75 11.44 1.20
N PRO A 164 2.35 12.08 0.08
CA PRO A 164 3.27 12.78 -0.82
C PRO A 164 4.12 13.87 -0.17
N LYS A 165 3.71 14.39 1.00
CA LYS A 165 4.57 15.29 1.80
C LYS A 165 5.88 14.64 2.21
N TYR A 166 5.84 13.34 2.50
CA TYR A 166 7.03 12.57 2.85
C TYR A 166 7.88 12.27 1.61
N ARG A 167 7.24 11.91 0.49
CA ARG A 167 7.92 11.57 -0.75
C ARG A 167 7.07 11.98 -1.96
N PRO A 168 7.47 12.99 -2.75
CA PRO A 168 6.67 13.48 -3.88
C PRO A 168 6.32 12.43 -4.93
N SER A 169 7.15 11.39 -5.14
CA SER A 169 6.85 10.30 -6.08
C SER A 169 5.58 9.52 -5.71
N MET A 170 5.05 9.68 -4.49
CA MET A 170 3.80 9.07 -4.08
C MET A 170 2.59 9.53 -4.90
N PHE A 171 2.65 10.67 -5.57
CA PHE A 171 1.60 11.06 -6.51
C PHE A 171 1.43 10.01 -7.62
N GLN A 172 2.51 9.69 -8.35
CA GLN A 172 2.48 8.69 -9.40
C GLN A 172 2.25 7.28 -8.83
N SER A 173 2.89 6.94 -7.70
CA SER A 173 2.66 5.66 -7.03
C SER A 173 1.20 5.47 -6.62
N THR A 174 0.47 6.51 -6.24
CA THR A 174 -0.96 6.39 -5.89
C THR A 174 -1.80 6.00 -7.11
N VAL A 175 -1.47 6.53 -8.29
CA VAL A 175 -2.14 6.14 -9.55
C VAL A 175 -1.77 4.71 -9.95
N HIS A 176 -0.53 4.30 -9.72
CA HIS A 176 -0.08 2.91 -9.87
C HIS A 176 -0.90 1.96 -8.98
N GLU A 177 -0.99 2.21 -7.68
CA GLU A 177 -1.78 1.37 -6.77
C GLU A 177 -3.28 1.38 -7.11
N PHE A 178 -3.84 2.51 -7.54
CA PHE A 178 -5.23 2.56 -8.02
C PHE A 178 -5.45 1.67 -9.24
N THR A 179 -4.46 1.56 -10.12
CA THR A 179 -4.55 0.66 -11.27
C THR A 179 -4.66 -0.81 -10.82
N HIS A 180 -3.96 -1.20 -9.75
CA HIS A 180 -4.12 -2.53 -9.17
C HIS A 180 -5.52 -2.78 -8.59
N VAL A 181 -6.14 -1.76 -7.95
CA VAL A 181 -7.55 -1.85 -7.52
C VAL A 181 -8.44 -2.14 -8.73
N VAL A 182 -8.28 -1.42 -9.84
CA VAL A 182 -9.08 -1.69 -11.05
C VAL A 182 -8.83 -3.09 -11.60
N LEU A 183 -7.57 -3.56 -11.61
CA LEU A 183 -7.20 -4.90 -12.06
C LEU A 183 -7.72 -6.01 -11.15
N SER A 184 -7.91 -5.78 -9.84
CA SER A 184 -8.45 -6.80 -8.93
C SER A 184 -9.92 -7.14 -9.22
N HIS A 185 -10.64 -6.26 -9.94
CA HIS A 185 -12.01 -6.51 -10.41
C HIS A 185 -12.06 -7.24 -11.76
N VAL A 186 -10.92 -7.66 -12.31
CA VAL A 186 -10.83 -8.51 -13.50
C VAL A 186 -10.48 -9.94 -13.06
N ASP A 187 -11.43 -10.86 -13.24
CA ASP A 187 -11.25 -12.29 -12.96
C ASP A 187 -10.35 -12.95 -14.01
N SER A 188 -9.05 -12.76 -13.84
CA SER A 188 -8.00 -13.29 -14.70
C SER A 188 -6.70 -13.42 -13.90
N LYS A 189 -6.03 -14.57 -14.03
CA LYS A 189 -4.68 -14.75 -13.50
C LYS A 189 -3.68 -14.19 -14.51
N ARG A 190 -2.93 -13.17 -14.11
CA ARG A 190 -1.96 -12.49 -14.97
C ARG A 190 -0.53 -12.81 -14.53
N PRO A 191 0.44 -12.84 -15.46
CA PRO A 191 1.84 -12.88 -15.10
C PRO A 191 2.25 -11.57 -14.42
N THR A 192 3.25 -11.66 -13.55
CA THR A 192 3.74 -10.55 -12.71
C THR A 192 4.07 -9.32 -13.54
N TRP A 193 4.76 -9.49 -14.66
CA TRP A 193 5.11 -8.38 -15.55
C TRP A 193 3.88 -7.69 -16.14
N LEU A 194 2.79 -8.39 -16.43
CA LEU A 194 1.62 -7.74 -17.02
C LEU A 194 0.89 -6.90 -15.97
N GLU A 195 0.73 -7.45 -14.77
CA GLU A 195 0.10 -6.75 -13.65
C GLU A 195 0.88 -5.47 -13.28
N GLU A 196 2.17 -5.60 -13.03
CA GLU A 196 3.06 -4.48 -12.71
C GLU A 196 3.23 -3.52 -13.88
N GLY A 197 3.32 -4.04 -15.11
CA GLY A 197 3.49 -3.22 -16.31
C GLY A 197 2.31 -2.30 -16.55
N VAL A 198 1.08 -2.81 -16.40
CA VAL A 198 -0.14 -2.02 -16.55
C VAL A 198 -0.20 -0.94 -15.46
N ALA A 199 0.06 -1.31 -14.21
CA ALA A 199 0.10 -0.35 -13.11
C ALA A 199 1.18 0.73 -13.30
N ASN A 200 2.38 0.36 -13.77
CA ASN A 200 3.44 1.31 -14.05
C ASN A 200 3.13 2.23 -15.24
N TYR A 201 2.55 1.69 -16.31
CA TYR A 201 2.15 2.46 -17.48
C TYR A 201 1.08 3.51 -17.14
N PHE A 202 0.01 3.11 -16.46
CA PHE A 202 -1.02 4.06 -16.03
C PHE A 202 -0.51 4.99 -14.94
N GLY A 203 0.32 4.52 -14.00
CA GLY A 203 0.96 5.35 -12.99
C GLY A 203 1.95 6.38 -13.55
N LYS A 204 2.37 6.23 -14.82
CA LYS A 204 3.51 6.94 -15.40
C LYS A 204 4.77 6.79 -14.55
N THR A 205 4.97 5.59 -14.00
CA THR A 205 6.14 5.19 -13.24
C THR A 205 7.02 4.31 -14.13
N ASP A 206 7.77 4.94 -15.02
CA ASP A 206 8.72 4.26 -15.93
C ASP A 206 9.92 3.63 -15.18
N LEU A 207 10.05 3.96 -13.89
CA LEU A 207 11.13 3.54 -13.00
C LEU A 207 12.50 3.77 -13.63
N ASN A 208 12.62 4.93 -14.29
CA ASN A 208 13.82 5.40 -14.94
C ASN A 208 14.29 4.51 -16.11
N ALA A 209 13.34 3.92 -16.84
CA ALA A 209 13.60 3.04 -17.99
C ALA A 209 14.59 3.65 -18.99
N LEU A 210 14.50 4.96 -19.26
CA LEU A 210 15.40 5.67 -20.18
C LEU A 210 16.88 5.67 -19.74
N ASN A 211 17.18 5.44 -18.46
CA ASN A 211 18.55 5.34 -17.96
C ASN A 211 18.95 3.88 -17.69
N VAL A 212 18.00 3.03 -17.27
CA VAL A 212 18.28 1.63 -16.92
C VAL A 212 18.40 0.74 -18.17
N LEU A 213 17.52 0.90 -19.15
CA LEU A 213 17.40 -0.02 -20.27
C LEU A 213 18.46 0.15 -21.37
N PRO A 214 18.96 1.36 -21.73
CA PRO A 214 19.91 1.49 -22.84
C PRO A 214 21.14 0.57 -22.77
N PRO A 215 21.90 0.50 -21.65
CA PRO A 215 23.05 -0.40 -21.58
C PRO A 215 22.66 -1.88 -21.67
N LEU A 216 21.47 -2.27 -21.19
CA LEU A 216 20.99 -3.65 -21.24
C LEU A 216 20.55 -4.04 -22.65
N VAL A 217 19.80 -3.15 -23.32
CA VAL A 217 19.36 -3.31 -24.71
C VAL A 217 20.57 -3.38 -25.64
N SER A 218 21.57 -2.51 -25.47
CA SER A 218 22.81 -2.54 -26.25
C SER A 218 23.63 -3.81 -26.04
N ALA A 219 23.59 -4.39 -24.83
CA ALA A 219 24.25 -5.66 -24.53
C ALA A 219 23.43 -6.90 -24.92
N GLY A 220 22.25 -6.74 -25.54
CA GLY A 220 21.36 -7.85 -25.88
C GLY A 220 20.75 -8.57 -24.68
N LYS A 221 20.82 -7.97 -23.48
CA LYS A 221 20.30 -8.54 -22.23
C LYS A 221 18.80 -8.28 -22.07
N ILE A 222 18.00 -8.69 -23.05
CA ILE A 222 16.55 -8.50 -23.05
C ILE A 222 15.89 -9.82 -22.66
N PRO A 223 15.17 -9.89 -21.53
CA PRO A 223 14.54 -11.13 -21.08
C PRO A 223 13.33 -11.50 -21.96
N GLY A 224 13.01 -12.79 -22.01
CA GLY A 224 11.70 -13.26 -22.50
C GLY A 224 10.57 -12.95 -21.51
N PHE A 225 9.31 -13.04 -21.96
CA PHE A 225 8.15 -12.79 -21.08
C PHE A 225 8.11 -13.71 -19.85
N ASP A 226 8.47 -14.99 -20.01
CA ASP A 226 8.48 -15.96 -18.91
C ASP A 226 9.59 -15.70 -17.88
N GLU A 227 10.69 -15.09 -18.31
CA GLU A 227 11.77 -14.69 -17.39
C GLU A 227 11.35 -13.49 -16.53
N LEU A 228 10.33 -12.74 -16.96
CA LEU A 228 9.74 -11.63 -16.22
C LEU A 228 8.54 -12.06 -15.36
N ASP A 229 8.28 -13.34 -15.19
CA ASP A 229 7.25 -13.81 -14.26
C ASP A 229 7.83 -14.34 -12.94
N GLY A 230 7.07 -14.13 -11.86
CA GLY A 230 7.36 -14.62 -10.52
C GLY A 230 8.56 -13.98 -9.83
N SER A 231 9.25 -14.75 -8.98
CA SER A 231 10.22 -14.23 -8.01
C SER A 231 11.49 -13.63 -8.63
N ALA A 232 11.78 -13.92 -9.90
CA ALA A 232 12.93 -13.36 -10.60
C ALA A 232 12.68 -11.93 -11.13
N PHE A 233 11.42 -11.47 -11.13
CA PHE A 233 10.98 -10.20 -11.72
C PHE A 233 11.87 -9.02 -11.31
N VAL A 234 12.06 -8.81 -10.01
CA VAL A 234 12.84 -7.68 -9.49
C VAL A 234 14.31 -7.75 -9.94
N TYR A 235 14.92 -8.93 -9.86
CA TYR A 235 16.34 -9.14 -10.18
C TYR A 235 16.66 -8.99 -11.67
N ARG A 236 15.64 -9.06 -12.54
CA ARG A 236 15.78 -8.95 -13.99
C ARG A 236 15.39 -7.58 -14.55
N ASN A 237 15.33 -6.56 -13.70
CA ASN A 237 14.81 -5.24 -14.06
C ASN A 237 13.38 -5.34 -14.62
N GLY A 238 12.56 -6.21 -14.02
CA GLY A 238 11.22 -6.49 -14.52
C GLY A 238 10.32 -5.28 -14.55
N TYR A 239 10.48 -4.36 -13.61
CA TYR A 239 9.74 -3.09 -13.55
C TYR A 239 9.90 -2.19 -14.79
N PRO A 240 11.12 -1.72 -15.16
CA PRO A 240 11.27 -0.90 -16.36
C PRO A 240 10.94 -1.71 -17.64
N TYR A 241 11.24 -3.00 -17.69
CA TYR A 241 10.84 -3.81 -18.85
C TYR A 241 9.32 -3.93 -18.98
N SER A 242 8.61 -4.24 -17.89
CA SER A 242 7.15 -4.39 -17.91
C SER A 242 6.43 -3.11 -18.31
N TYR A 243 6.90 -1.95 -17.84
CA TYR A 243 6.44 -0.65 -18.30
C TYR A 243 6.53 -0.54 -19.83
N THR A 244 7.70 -0.85 -20.41
CA THR A 244 7.90 -0.73 -21.87
C THR A 244 7.12 -1.77 -22.67
N ILE A 245 6.86 -2.96 -22.11
CA ILE A 245 6.01 -3.96 -22.78
C ILE A 245 4.61 -3.40 -22.92
N VAL A 246 4.02 -2.88 -21.83
CA VAL A 246 2.66 -2.33 -21.88
C VAL A 246 2.59 -1.06 -22.71
N GLU A 247 3.62 -0.21 -22.65
CA GLU A 247 3.74 0.96 -23.52
C GLU A 247 3.73 0.56 -25.01
N PHE A 248 4.52 -0.44 -25.40
CA PHE A 248 4.53 -1.01 -26.74
C PHE A 248 3.15 -1.56 -27.14
N LEU A 249 2.52 -2.36 -26.28
CA LEU A 249 1.22 -2.97 -26.56
C LEU A 249 0.14 -1.90 -26.75
N ALA A 250 0.09 -0.91 -25.86
CA ALA A 250 -0.83 0.22 -25.94
C ALA A 250 -0.60 1.06 -27.20
N ALA A 251 0.66 1.37 -27.52
CA ALA A 251 1.01 2.18 -28.68
C ALA A 251 0.72 1.49 -30.01
N LYS A 252 0.98 0.18 -30.10
CA LYS A 252 0.84 -0.59 -31.35
C LYS A 252 -0.56 -1.16 -31.57
N TYR A 253 -1.19 -1.66 -30.52
CA TYR A 253 -2.46 -2.41 -30.62
C TYR A 253 -3.65 -1.70 -29.96
N GLY A 254 -3.40 -0.62 -29.21
CA GLY A 254 -4.45 0.14 -28.53
C GLY A 254 -4.96 -0.54 -27.25
N TYR A 255 -5.77 0.21 -26.49
CA TYR A 255 -6.29 -0.26 -25.21
C TYR A 255 -7.28 -1.41 -25.31
N GLU A 256 -8.05 -1.52 -26.40
CA GLU A 256 -8.98 -2.64 -26.58
C GLU A 256 -8.24 -3.98 -26.59
N LYS A 257 -7.14 -4.08 -27.33
CA LYS A 257 -6.32 -5.29 -27.39
C LYS A 257 -5.52 -5.53 -26.12
N LEU A 258 -5.02 -4.46 -25.48
CA LEU A 258 -4.40 -4.58 -24.16
C LEU A 258 -5.40 -5.14 -23.13
N ASN A 259 -6.64 -4.67 -23.18
CA ASN A 259 -7.71 -5.07 -22.29
C ASN A 259 -8.13 -6.54 -22.46
N ASP A 260 -8.21 -6.99 -23.71
CA ASP A 260 -8.42 -8.40 -24.08
C ASP A 260 -7.27 -9.26 -23.54
N PHE A 261 -6.03 -8.78 -23.67
CA PHE A 261 -4.84 -9.47 -23.16
C PHE A 261 -4.76 -9.54 -21.63
N ILE A 262 -5.19 -8.50 -20.92
CA ILE A 262 -5.32 -8.50 -19.45
C ILE A 262 -6.26 -9.63 -18.98
N ARG A 263 -7.34 -9.91 -19.74
CA ARG A 263 -8.30 -10.99 -19.46
C ARG A 263 -7.83 -12.36 -19.92
N HIS A 264 -7.03 -12.42 -20.98
CA HIS A 264 -6.60 -13.65 -21.62
C HIS A 264 -5.09 -13.61 -21.93
N PRO A 265 -4.21 -13.63 -20.91
CA PRO A 265 -2.77 -13.37 -21.07
C PRO A 265 -1.99 -14.50 -21.79
N GLU A 266 -2.67 -15.58 -22.20
CA GLU A 266 -2.10 -16.68 -22.98
C GLU A 266 -2.54 -16.67 -24.46
N ASP A 267 -3.49 -15.81 -24.85
CA ASP A 267 -4.14 -15.81 -26.16
C ASP A 267 -3.43 -14.90 -27.19
N TRP A 268 -2.10 -14.99 -27.26
CA TRP A 268 -1.25 -14.10 -28.05
C TRP A 268 -1.68 -13.98 -29.53
N ASP A 269 -1.88 -15.12 -30.18
CA ASP A 269 -2.22 -15.19 -31.61
C ASP A 269 -3.61 -14.60 -31.90
N ARG A 270 -4.63 -14.98 -31.11
CA ARG A 270 -5.99 -14.47 -31.25
C ARG A 270 -6.04 -12.94 -31.08
N ILE A 271 -5.28 -12.42 -30.14
CA ILE A 271 -5.36 -11.01 -29.75
C ILE A 271 -4.53 -10.14 -30.70
N PHE A 272 -3.28 -10.52 -30.94
CA PHE A 272 -2.30 -9.70 -31.66
C PHE A 272 -2.03 -10.16 -33.10
N GLY A 273 -2.53 -11.32 -33.51
CA GLY A 273 -2.30 -11.92 -34.83
C GLY A 273 -0.87 -12.42 -35.04
N VAL A 274 -0.13 -12.62 -33.95
CA VAL A 274 1.27 -13.08 -33.95
C VAL A 274 1.51 -14.02 -32.78
N SER A 275 2.48 -14.91 -32.92
CA SER A 275 2.92 -15.78 -31.83
C SER A 275 3.58 -14.99 -30.69
N LYS A 276 3.67 -15.61 -29.51
CA LYS A 276 4.41 -15.06 -28.35
C LYS A 276 5.85 -14.68 -28.69
N ALA A 277 6.52 -15.50 -29.51
CA ALA A 277 7.92 -15.26 -29.90
C ALA A 277 8.04 -14.06 -30.86
N GLU A 278 7.16 -13.98 -31.86
CA GLU A 278 7.12 -12.83 -32.77
C GLU A 278 6.76 -11.53 -32.05
N LEU A 279 5.84 -11.58 -31.09
CA LEU A 279 5.50 -10.41 -30.28
C LEU A 279 6.68 -9.93 -29.43
N HIS A 280 7.48 -10.87 -28.89
CA HIS A 280 8.73 -10.54 -28.19
C HIS A 280 9.72 -9.85 -29.12
N ASP A 281 9.93 -10.36 -30.33
CA ASP A 281 10.82 -9.74 -31.33
C ASP A 281 10.36 -8.33 -31.72
N LEU A 282 9.05 -8.13 -31.87
CA LEU A 282 8.46 -6.82 -32.14
C LEU A 282 8.71 -5.83 -31.00
N TRP A 283 8.54 -6.27 -29.75
CA TRP A 283 8.86 -5.46 -28.57
C TRP A 283 10.36 -5.17 -28.45
N VAL A 284 11.23 -6.14 -28.75
CA VAL A 284 12.69 -5.93 -28.82
C VAL A 284 13.03 -4.85 -29.86
N GLY A 285 12.37 -4.87 -31.02
CA GLY A 285 12.48 -3.81 -32.02
C GLY A 285 12.09 -2.44 -31.46
N TYR A 286 10.94 -2.36 -30.78
CA TYR A 286 10.47 -1.16 -30.11
C TYR A 286 11.47 -0.62 -29.07
N LEU A 287 12.03 -1.51 -28.24
CA LEU A 287 13.08 -1.15 -27.28
C LEU A 287 14.30 -0.56 -27.96
N ARG A 288 14.79 -1.14 -29.05
CA ARG A 288 15.97 -0.64 -29.76
C ARG A 288 15.74 0.76 -30.34
N GLU A 289 14.54 1.04 -30.82
CA GLU A 289 14.19 2.34 -31.40
C GLU A 289 14.00 3.44 -30.34
N ASN A 290 13.37 3.11 -29.22
CA ASN A 290 12.92 4.09 -28.22
C ASN A 290 13.83 4.18 -27.00
N TYR A 291 14.45 3.05 -26.61
CA TYR A 291 15.27 2.89 -25.41
C TYR A 291 16.69 2.40 -25.71
N GLY A 292 17.02 2.12 -26.97
CA GLY A 292 18.38 1.85 -27.39
C GLY A 292 19.25 3.07 -27.17
N SER A 293 20.55 2.86 -26.96
CA SER A 293 21.55 3.92 -26.90
C SER A 293 21.53 4.72 -28.21
N LYS A 294 20.70 5.75 -28.30
CA LYS A 294 20.90 6.81 -29.29
C LYS A 294 22.25 7.38 -28.90
N MET A 295 23.31 7.06 -29.67
CA MET A 295 24.52 7.87 -29.65
C MET A 295 24.03 9.31 -29.65
N VAL A 296 24.41 10.01 -28.58
CA VAL A 296 24.17 11.43 -28.33
C VAL A 296 23.98 12.13 -29.67
N ARG A 297 22.73 12.38 -30.07
CA ARG A 297 22.50 13.33 -31.16
C ARG A 297 22.91 14.65 -30.56
N ALA A 298 24.09 15.10 -30.97
CA ALA A 298 24.70 16.36 -30.62
C ALA A 298 23.61 17.44 -30.51
N LYS A 299 23.56 18.06 -29.34
CA LYS A 299 23.19 19.45 -29.19
C LYS A 299 24.46 20.22 -28.87
#